data_AF-A0A2A3XA44-F1
#
_entry.id   AF-A0A2A3XA44-F1
#
_cell.length_a   1.000
_cell.length_b   1.000
_cell.length_c   1.000
_cell.angle_alpha   90.00
_cell.angle_beta   90.00
_cell.angle_gamma   90.00
#
_symmetry.space_group_name_H-M   'P 1'
#
loop_
_entity.id
_entity.type
_entity.pdbx_description
1 polymer ?
#
loop_
_entity_poly.entity_id
_entity_poly.type
_entity_poly.pdbx_seq_one_letter_code
_entity_poly.pdbx_strand_id
1 'polypeptide(L)'
;MPRPRALQAAEAPLWLAVLLDYSFGDKGTQRAAQLDLLGIAHDATAYPDDIPGWRLAELLLCWAEQYVSAEDWKRLQARVRKRRGQA
;
A
#
# COMPACT_ATOMS: atom_id res chain seq x y z
N MET A 1 -7.03 2.59 21.94
CA MET A 1 -6.00 3.10 21.01
C MET A 1 -6.00 2.24 19.75
N PRO A 2 -6.18 2.80 18.55
CA PRO A 2 -6.00 2.03 17.32
C PRO A 2 -4.54 1.58 17.26
N ARG A 3 -4.30 0.29 17.00
CA ARG A 3 -2.94 -0.23 16.80
C ARG A 3 -2.25 0.60 15.72
N PRO A 4 -0.98 1.03 15.91
CA PRO A 4 -0.25 1.68 14.83
C PRO A 4 -0.22 0.72 13.65
N ARG A 5 -0.64 1.22 12.48
CA ARG A 5 -0.51 0.46 11.25
C ARG A 5 0.99 0.32 10.99
N ALA A 6 1.42 -0.88 10.62
CA ALA A 6 2.82 -1.16 10.40
C ALA A 6 2.97 -1.97 9.12
N LEU A 7 3.96 -1.59 8.32
CA LEU A 7 4.28 -2.15 7.02
C LEU A 7 5.78 -2.44 7.03
N GLN A 8 6.18 -3.68 6.76
CA GLN A 8 7.60 -4.03 6.73
C GLN A 8 8.22 -3.60 5.41
N ALA A 9 9.43 -3.03 5.45
CA ALA A 9 10.15 -2.57 4.25
C ALA A 9 10.27 -3.65 3.17
N ALA A 10 10.54 -4.90 3.57
CA ALA A 10 10.66 -6.03 2.66
C ALA A 10 9.32 -6.41 1.98
N GLU A 11 8.19 -6.08 2.59
CA GLU A 11 6.86 -6.35 2.05
C GLU A 11 6.30 -5.15 1.26
N ALA A 12 7.02 -4.03 1.16
CA ALA A 12 6.55 -2.80 0.52
C ALA A 12 6.09 -2.99 -0.94
N PRO A 13 6.80 -3.73 -1.80
CA PRO A 13 6.32 -4.01 -3.17
C PRO A 13 5.02 -4.84 -3.19
N LEU A 14 4.88 -5.78 -2.26
CA LEU A 14 3.68 -6.60 -2.14
C LEU A 14 2.47 -5.77 -1.71
N TRP A 15 2.68 -4.85 -0.76
CA TRP A 15 1.69 -3.89 -0.32
C TRP A 15 1.28 -2.92 -1.41
N LEU A 16 2.23 -2.40 -2.19
CA LEU A 16 1.95 -1.55 -3.34
C LEU A 16 0.95 -2.22 -4.29
N ALA A 17 1.20 -3.48 -4.68
CA ALA A 17 0.29 -4.23 -5.53
C ALA A 17 -1.11 -4.42 -4.91
N VAL A 18 -1.18 -4.76 -3.63
CA VAL A 18 -2.47 -4.96 -2.93
C VAL A 18 -3.26 -3.65 -2.79
N LEU A 19 -2.57 -2.53 -2.55
CA LEU A 19 -3.19 -1.21 -2.43
C LEU A 19 -3.68 -0.71 -3.79
N LEU A 20 -2.95 -0.97 -4.87
CA LEU A 20 -3.39 -0.67 -6.24
C LEU A 20 -4.65 -1.48 -6.60
N ASP A 21 -4.66 -2.78 -6.32
CA ASP A 21 -5.84 -3.63 -6.55
C ASP A 21 -7.06 -3.15 -5.75
N TYR A 22 -6.84 -2.57 -4.57
CA TYR A 22 -7.88 -1.99 -3.74
C TYR A 22 -8.38 -0.66 -4.29
N SER A 23 -7.48 0.26 -4.65
CA SER A 23 -7.82 1.62 -5.09
C SER A 23 -8.54 1.64 -6.43
N PHE A 24 -8.18 0.72 -7.34
CA PHE A 24 -8.79 0.57 -8.66
C PHE A 24 -9.90 -0.50 -8.69
N GLY A 25 -10.28 -1.05 -7.54
CA GLY A 25 -11.37 -2.02 -7.40
C GLY A 25 -12.76 -1.39 -7.30
N ASP A 26 -13.76 -2.25 -7.10
CA ASP A 26 -15.20 -1.94 -7.14
C ASP A 26 -15.67 -0.91 -6.07
N LYS A 27 -14.97 -0.86 -4.93
CA LYS A 27 -15.18 0.14 -3.86
C LYS A 27 -14.25 1.34 -4.02
N GLY A 28 -14.06 1.80 -5.26
CA GLY A 28 -13.02 2.72 -5.66
C GLY A 28 -12.75 3.84 -4.64
N THR A 29 -11.47 4.04 -4.33
CA THR A 29 -11.05 5.20 -3.54
C THR A 29 -11.25 6.48 -4.36
N GLN A 30 -11.27 7.62 -3.67
CA GLN A 30 -11.36 8.92 -4.35
C GLN A 30 -10.26 9.05 -5.41
N ARG A 31 -10.57 9.72 -6.53
CA ARG A 31 -9.63 9.90 -7.65
C ARG A 31 -8.30 10.51 -7.22
N ALA A 32 -8.32 11.41 -6.22
CA ALA A 32 -7.10 11.98 -5.63
C ALA A 32 -6.21 10.90 -5.01
N ALA A 33 -6.79 9.97 -4.24
CA ALA A 33 -6.06 8.86 -3.64
C ALA A 33 -5.49 7.91 -4.69
N GLN A 34 -6.23 7.67 -5.79
CA GLN A 34 -5.75 6.84 -6.90
C GLN A 34 -4.55 7.47 -7.61
N LEU A 35 -4.60 8.78 -7.86
CA LEU A 35 -3.50 9.51 -8.50
C LEU A 35 -2.25 9.55 -7.61
N ASP A 36 -2.45 9.76 -6.30
CA ASP A 36 -1.36 9.77 -5.32
C ASP A 36 -0.65 8.40 -5.25
N LEU A 37 -1.44 7.32 -5.19
CA LEU A 37 -0.88 5.96 -5.19
C LEU A 37 -0.18 5.62 -6.51
N LEU A 38 -0.70 6.11 -7.64
CA LEU A 38 -0.07 5.93 -8.94
C LEU A 38 1.27 6.67 -9.03
N GLY A 39 1.38 7.86 -8.42
CA GLY A 39 2.65 8.59 -8.30
C GLY A 39 3.69 7.76 -7.53
N ILE A 40 3.32 7.25 -6.36
CA ILE A 40 4.19 6.37 -5.56
C ILE A 40 4.59 5.11 -6.35
N ALA A 41 3.65 4.50 -7.07
CA ALA A 41 3.92 3.34 -7.91
C ALA A 41 4.88 3.66 -9.07
N HIS A 42 4.70 4.81 -9.70
CA HIS A 42 5.57 5.29 -10.76
C HIS A 42 6.98 5.52 -10.23
N ASP A 43 7.12 6.24 -9.12
CA ASP A 43 8.43 6.54 -8.54
C ASP A 43 9.15 5.25 -8.13
N ALA A 44 8.43 4.28 -7.54
CA ALA A 44 8.98 2.98 -7.16
C ALA A 44 9.41 2.11 -8.35
N THR A 45 8.85 2.32 -9.53
CA THR A 45 9.17 1.54 -10.74
C THR A 45 10.18 2.22 -11.65
N ALA A 46 10.11 3.55 -11.76
CA ALA A 46 11.02 4.36 -12.56
C ALA A 46 12.37 4.59 -11.86
N TYR A 47 12.36 4.71 -10.52
CA TYR A 47 13.54 5.00 -9.71
C TYR A 47 13.71 4.00 -8.55
N PRO A 48 13.91 2.69 -8.85
CA PRO A 48 13.99 1.65 -7.83
C PRO A 48 15.19 1.81 -6.89
N ASP A 49 16.29 2.41 -7.37
CA ASP A 49 17.50 2.65 -6.57
C ASP A 49 17.39 3.90 -5.68
N ASP A 50 16.53 4.86 -6.03
CA ASP A 50 16.35 6.11 -5.27
C ASP A 50 15.33 5.97 -4.13
N ILE A 51 14.52 4.91 -4.16
CA ILE A 51 13.46 4.65 -3.18
C ILE A 51 13.72 3.32 -2.47
N PRO A 52 14.47 3.35 -1.35
CA PRO A 52 14.67 2.16 -0.56
C PRO A 52 13.33 1.68 0.03
N GLY A 53 13.20 0.35 0.20
CA GLY A 53 11.92 -0.27 0.61
C GLY A 53 11.33 0.25 1.92
N TRP A 54 12.14 0.80 2.84
CA TRP A 54 11.64 1.43 4.06
C TRP A 54 10.90 2.75 3.76
N ARG A 55 11.41 3.56 2.82
CA ARG A 55 10.80 4.82 2.41
C ARG A 55 9.50 4.55 1.63
N LEU A 56 9.50 3.53 0.78
CA LEU A 56 8.28 3.08 0.12
C LEU A 56 7.24 2.62 1.14
N ALA A 57 7.64 1.85 2.15
CA ALA A 57 6.74 1.40 3.22
C ALA A 57 6.11 2.57 3.99
N GLU A 58 6.88 3.62 4.31
CA GLU A 58 6.37 4.83 4.96
C GLU A 58 5.35 5.58 4.09
N LEU A 59 5.67 5.79 2.81
CA LEU A 59 4.75 6.46 1.88
C LEU A 59 3.43 5.70 1.74
N LEU A 60 3.50 4.37 1.58
CA LEU A 60 2.31 3.52 1.51
C LEU A 60 1.51 3.51 2.81
N LEU A 61 2.19 3.59 3.95
CA LEU A 61 1.57 3.65 5.26
C LEU A 61 0.80 4.97 5.44
N CYS A 62 1.44 6.10 5.15
CA CYS A 62 0.81 7.43 5.20
C CYS A 62 -0.42 7.50 4.28
N TRP A 63 -0.29 7.00 3.04
CA TRP A 63 -1.41 6.92 2.10
C TRP A 63 -2.55 6.07 2.67
N ALA A 64 -2.23 4.90 3.22
CA ALA A 64 -3.24 4.01 3.76
C ALA A 64 -3.94 4.63 4.98
N GLU A 65 -3.22 5.30 5.86
CA GLU A 65 -3.81 6.00 7.01
C GLU A 65 -4.81 7.06 6.60
N GLN A 66 -4.55 7.77 5.51
CA GLN A 66 -5.42 8.82 5.01
C GLN A 66 -6.66 8.29 4.28
N TYR A 67 -6.51 7.25 3.44
CA TYR A 67 -7.55 6.83 2.51
C TYR A 67 -8.18 5.47 2.79
N VAL A 68 -7.59 4.65 3.66
CA VAL A 68 -8.06 3.30 3.97
C VAL A 68 -8.69 3.27 5.37
N SER A 69 -9.93 2.80 5.44
CA SER A 69 -10.63 2.60 6.71
C SER A 69 -9.96 1.52 7.57
N ALA A 70 -10.15 1.54 8.88
CA ALA A 70 -9.59 0.51 9.75
C ALA A 70 -10.14 -0.91 9.45
N GLU A 71 -11.35 -1.00 8.89
CA GLU A 71 -11.96 -2.27 8.50
C GLU A 71 -11.32 -2.81 7.20
N ASP A 72 -11.18 -1.97 6.19
CA ASP A 72 -10.55 -2.34 4.93
C ASP A 72 -9.07 -2.67 5.15
N TRP A 73 -8.39 -1.95 6.03
CA TRP A 73 -7.01 -2.24 6.42
C TRP A 73 -6.82 -3.68 6.91
N LYS A 74 -7.73 -4.19 7.77
CA LYS A 74 -7.67 -5.59 8.23
C LYS A 74 -7.85 -6.58 7.09
N ARG A 75 -8.73 -6.28 6.13
CA ARG A 75 -8.95 -7.11 4.94
C ARG A 75 -7.71 -7.14 4.03
N LEU A 76 -7.07 -5.99 3.84
CA LEU A 76 -5.82 -5.88 3.07
C LEU A 76 -4.68 -6.62 3.75
N GLN A 77 -4.52 -6.51 5.07
CA GLN A 77 -3.53 -7.30 5.82
C GLN A 77 -3.72 -8.81 5.60
N ALA A 78 -4.96 -9.30 5.58
CA ALA A 78 -5.22 -10.71 5.29
C ALA A 78 -4.82 -11.10 3.85
N ARG A 79 -5.05 -10.22 2.86
CA ARG A 79 -4.63 -10.43 1.46
C ARG A 79 -3.11 -10.47 1.31
N VAL A 80 -2.40 -9.53 1.96
CA VAL A 80 -0.92 -9.48 1.99
C VAL A 80 -0.37 -10.76 2.60
N ARG A 81 -0.89 -11.19 3.76
CA ARG A 81 -0.48 -12.45 4.39
C ARG A 81 -0.69 -13.66 3.49
N LYS A 82 -1.81 -13.72 2.77
CA LYS A 82 -2.09 -14.78 1.81
C LYS A 82 -1.07 -14.77 0.67
N ARG A 83 -0.80 -13.61 0.06
CA ARG A 83 0.18 -13.48 -1.03
C ARG A 83 1.60 -13.82 -0.58
N ARG A 84 1.98 -13.45 0.65
CA ARG A 84 3.29 -13.81 1.22
C ARG A 84 3.50 -15.32 1.37
N GLY A 85 2.44 -16.08 1.65
CA GLY A 85 2.53 -17.55 1.72
C GLY A 85 2.48 -18.25 0.36
N GLN A 86 2.26 -17.50 -0.72
CA GLN A 86 2.19 -18.03 -2.10
C GLN A 86 3.42 -17.64 -2.95
N ALA A 87 4.23 -16.68 -2.48
CA ALA A 87 5.51 -16.30 -3.06
C ALA A 87 6.64 -17.11 -2.43
#